data_AF-A0A1H4G213-F1
#
_entry.id   AF-A0A1H4G213-F1
#
_cell.length_a   1.000
_cell.length_b   1.000
_cell.length_c   1.000
_cell.angle_alpha   90.00
_cell.angle_beta   90.00
_cell.angle_gamma   90.00
#
_symmetry.space_group_name_H-M   'P 1'
#
loop_
_entity.id
_entity.type
_entity.pdbx_description
1 polymer ?
#
loop_
_entity_poly.entity_id
_entity_poly.type
_entity_poly.pdbx_seq_one_letter_code
_entity_poly.pdbx_strand_id
1 'polypeptide(L)'
;MKINYFSGLMLALALISSQVLADSRQWGGTWYGQIDLPDGEMLIIVALNPEESGWDGSMDIPAQGAQGIPLQAVQVDGDRVSFGMAGVPGEPRFSGQLHQGDDGKPQVTGTFAQSGHNFAFKLGREPLSLPYVHTAEEAAAVIDGHLEAYNAHDLDAFVSHFHPEIEAFNFPDKKVFEGIDALRSGFAQTFQSKPQEIVLNRIIDGNHVIDQVEVSFTIQGSEMTQRATVIYTLEDHKIRRMTYMR
;
A
#
# COMPACT_ATOMS: atom_id res chain seq x y z
N MET A 1 47.09 -68.60 6.83
CA MET A 1 47.11 -67.58 7.89
C MET A 1 47.63 -66.26 7.32
N LYS A 2 46.74 -65.32 7.04
CA LYS A 2 46.83 -63.85 7.19
C LYS A 2 45.65 -63.22 6.44
N ILE A 3 44.63 -62.88 7.23
CA ILE A 3 43.50 -62.03 6.87
C ILE A 3 44.03 -60.59 6.92
N ASN A 4 43.65 -59.72 5.97
CA ASN A 4 43.66 -58.27 6.16
C ASN A 4 42.44 -57.68 5.45
N TYR A 5 41.59 -57.03 6.25
CA TYR A 5 40.49 -56.18 5.86
C TYR A 5 41.02 -54.84 5.33
N PHE A 6 40.35 -54.23 4.36
CA PHE A 6 40.27 -52.77 4.30
C PHE A 6 38.83 -52.35 3.98
N SER A 7 38.19 -51.83 5.03
CA SER A 7 36.90 -51.15 5.04
C SER A 7 36.98 -49.80 4.31
N GLY A 8 35.83 -49.37 3.79
CA GLY A 8 35.37 -47.99 3.96
C GLY A 8 35.49 -47.10 2.73
N LEU A 9 34.46 -47.11 1.89
CA LEU A 9 34.02 -45.90 1.22
C LEU A 9 32.49 -45.90 1.08
N MET A 10 31.82 -45.51 2.16
CA MET A 10 30.44 -45.07 2.13
C MET A 10 30.34 -43.86 3.06
N LEU A 11 30.36 -42.66 2.50
CA LEU A 11 29.62 -41.45 2.94
C LEU A 11 30.15 -40.23 2.18
N ALA A 12 29.43 -39.83 1.14
CA ALA A 12 29.53 -38.48 0.56
C ALA A 12 28.17 -38.04 0.00
N LEU A 13 27.08 -38.34 0.71
CA LEU A 13 25.69 -38.08 0.26
C LEU A 13 24.82 -37.39 1.32
N ALA A 14 25.43 -36.65 2.26
CA ALA A 14 24.70 -35.93 3.31
C ALA A 14 24.92 -34.39 3.31
N LEU A 15 25.72 -33.84 2.39
CA LEU A 15 26.01 -32.39 2.35
C LEU A 15 25.14 -31.59 1.36
N ILE A 16 24.37 -32.25 0.48
CA ILE A 16 23.50 -31.56 -0.50
C ILE A 16 22.17 -31.13 0.14
N SER A 17 21.68 -31.83 1.17
CA SER A 17 20.36 -31.57 1.76
C SER A 17 20.29 -30.28 2.59
N SER A 18 21.41 -29.83 3.17
CA SER A 18 21.43 -28.66 4.05
C SER A 18 21.37 -27.32 3.31
N GLN A 19 21.86 -27.25 2.06
CA GLN A 19 21.81 -26.01 1.28
C GLN A 19 20.42 -25.76 0.70
N VAL A 20 19.73 -26.80 0.22
CA VAL A 20 18.35 -26.70 -0.32
C VAL A 20 17.35 -26.25 0.75
N LEU A 21 17.53 -26.67 2.02
CA LEU A 21 16.68 -26.22 3.13
C LEU A 21 16.98 -24.79 3.59
N ALA A 22 18.20 -24.29 3.37
CA ALA A 22 18.55 -22.90 3.68
C ALA A 22 18.01 -21.94 2.61
N ASP A 23 18.03 -22.36 1.33
CA ASP A 23 17.53 -21.57 0.19
C ASP A 23 16.01 -21.38 0.20
N SER A 24 15.22 -22.37 0.64
CA SER A 24 13.76 -22.20 0.67
C SER A 24 13.29 -21.18 1.70
N ARG A 25 14.03 -20.99 2.81
CA ARG A 25 13.68 -20.00 3.85
C ARG A 25 13.72 -18.56 3.35
N GLN A 26 14.40 -18.30 2.22
CA GLN A 26 14.41 -16.98 1.59
C GLN A 26 13.03 -16.51 1.13
N TRP A 27 12.04 -17.41 1.07
CA TRP A 27 10.65 -17.08 0.79
C TRP A 27 9.88 -16.60 2.02
N GLY A 28 10.39 -16.87 3.23
CA GLY A 28 9.72 -16.54 4.48
C GLY A 28 9.49 -15.04 4.69
N GLY A 29 8.39 -14.69 5.33
CA GLY A 29 7.99 -13.33 5.66
C GLY A 29 7.02 -12.72 4.66
N THR A 30 6.90 -11.40 4.72
CA THR A 30 5.95 -10.64 3.92
C THR A 30 6.55 -10.23 2.59
N TRP A 31 5.69 -10.28 1.57
CA TRP A 31 5.93 -9.85 0.21
C TRP A 31 4.82 -8.90 -0.20
N TYR A 32 5.17 -7.77 -0.81
CA TYR A 32 4.21 -6.76 -1.23
C TYR A 32 4.25 -6.65 -2.74
N GLY A 33 3.10 -6.46 -3.37
CA GLY A 33 3.06 -6.50 -4.81
C GLY A 33 1.74 -6.13 -5.44
N GLN A 34 1.63 -6.47 -6.71
CA GLN A 34 0.48 -6.15 -7.53
C GLN A 34 0.20 -7.25 -8.55
N ILE A 35 -1.04 -7.29 -9.02
CA ILE A 35 -1.49 -8.04 -10.18
C ILE A 35 -1.84 -7.03 -11.28
N ASP A 36 -1.29 -7.24 -12.47
CA ASP A 36 -1.51 -6.37 -13.63
C ASP A 36 -2.82 -6.81 -14.33
N LEU A 37 -3.93 -6.14 -14.02
CA LEU A 37 -5.26 -6.38 -14.61
C LEU A 37 -5.50 -5.43 -15.80
N PRO A 38 -6.49 -5.70 -16.68
CA PRO A 38 -6.81 -4.83 -17.81
C PRO A 38 -7.24 -3.41 -17.40
N ASP A 39 -7.91 -3.29 -16.25
CA ASP A 39 -8.47 -2.03 -15.75
C ASP A 39 -7.57 -1.34 -14.71
N GLY A 40 -6.35 -1.84 -14.50
CA GLY A 40 -5.38 -1.27 -13.56
C GLY A 40 -4.61 -2.31 -12.76
N GLU A 41 -3.90 -1.86 -11.75
CA GLU A 41 -3.09 -2.72 -10.88
C GLU A 41 -3.86 -3.02 -9.58
N MET A 42 -3.90 -4.29 -9.18
CA MET A 42 -4.52 -4.71 -7.92
C MET A 42 -3.45 -5.12 -6.93
N LEU A 43 -3.37 -4.37 -5.83
CA LEU A 43 -2.39 -4.60 -4.78
C LEU A 43 -2.69 -5.86 -3.99
N ILE A 44 -1.61 -6.59 -3.67
CA ILE A 44 -1.64 -7.80 -2.86
C ILE A 44 -0.50 -7.78 -1.85
N ILE A 45 -0.77 -8.33 -0.67
CA ILE A 45 0.24 -8.56 0.37
C ILE A 45 0.22 -10.06 0.66
N VAL A 46 1.36 -10.72 0.55
CA VAL A 46 1.49 -12.17 0.71
C VAL A 46 2.42 -12.45 1.88
N ALA A 47 1.92 -13.13 2.90
CA ALA A 47 2.73 -13.65 3.99
C ALA A 47 2.99 -15.14 3.76
N LEU A 48 4.26 -15.54 3.74
CA LEU A 48 4.67 -16.93 3.65
C LEU A 48 5.41 -17.32 4.93
N ASN A 49 4.88 -18.32 5.65
CA ASN A 49 5.38 -18.76 6.94
C ASN A 49 5.94 -20.19 6.79
N PRO A 50 7.27 -20.39 6.86
CA PRO A 50 7.83 -21.73 6.79
C PRO A 50 7.49 -22.51 8.06
N GLU A 51 7.07 -23.77 7.91
CA GLU A 51 6.77 -24.69 9.02
C GLU A 51 7.76 -25.87 9.07
N GLU A 52 7.62 -26.75 10.07
CA GLU A 52 8.43 -27.99 10.17
C GLU A 52 8.26 -28.89 8.92
N SER A 53 7.05 -28.94 8.37
CA SER A 53 6.73 -29.66 7.14
C SER A 53 5.85 -28.82 6.22
N GLY A 54 6.48 -27.98 5.40
CA GLY A 54 5.79 -27.19 4.38
C GLY A 54 5.72 -25.71 4.72
N TRP A 55 4.62 -25.07 4.30
CA TRP A 55 4.43 -23.64 4.36
C TRP A 55 2.97 -23.34 4.68
N ASP A 56 2.78 -22.42 5.61
CA ASP A 56 1.53 -21.70 5.81
C ASP A 56 1.62 -20.32 5.14
N GLY A 57 0.48 -19.64 4.99
CA GLY A 57 0.49 -18.27 4.52
C GLY A 57 -0.89 -17.65 4.39
N SER A 58 -0.88 -16.33 4.23
CA SER A 58 -2.09 -15.54 4.02
C SER A 58 -1.88 -14.51 2.91
N MET A 59 -2.99 -14.03 2.37
CA MET A 59 -3.03 -12.91 1.44
C MET A 59 -4.00 -11.84 1.92
N ASP A 60 -3.59 -10.58 1.80
CA ASP A 60 -4.47 -9.42 1.93
C ASP A 60 -4.66 -8.76 0.56
N ILE A 61 -5.87 -8.26 0.33
CA ILE A 61 -6.25 -7.48 -0.86
C ILE A 61 -6.89 -6.18 -0.37
N PRO A 62 -6.09 -5.14 -0.09
CA PRO A 62 -6.56 -3.92 0.60
C PRO A 62 -7.72 -3.21 -0.10
N ALA A 63 -7.67 -3.10 -1.43
CA ALA A 63 -8.73 -2.45 -2.22
C ALA A 63 -10.09 -3.17 -2.13
N GLN A 64 -10.11 -4.41 -1.65
CA GLN A 64 -11.33 -5.20 -1.43
C GLN A 64 -11.68 -5.34 0.06
N GLY A 65 -10.91 -4.73 0.97
CA GLY A 65 -11.06 -4.90 2.41
C GLY A 65 -10.81 -6.34 2.89
N ALA A 66 -10.24 -7.20 2.04
CA ALA A 66 -10.03 -8.60 2.36
C ALA A 66 -8.67 -8.77 3.05
N GLN A 67 -8.68 -9.39 4.23
CA GLN A 67 -7.48 -9.59 5.06
C GLN A 67 -7.42 -11.03 5.53
N GLY A 68 -6.21 -11.57 5.61
CA GLY A 68 -5.93 -12.90 6.16
C GLY A 68 -6.50 -14.05 5.33
N ILE A 69 -6.67 -13.89 4.01
CA ILE A 69 -7.18 -14.97 3.14
C ILE A 69 -6.18 -16.12 3.18
N PRO A 70 -6.56 -17.33 3.63
CA PRO A 70 -5.62 -18.44 3.73
C PRO A 70 -5.11 -18.88 2.35
N LEU A 71 -3.79 -19.04 2.25
CA LEU A 71 -3.19 -19.70 1.10
C LEU A 71 -3.41 -21.20 1.18
N GLN A 72 -3.46 -21.85 0.02
CA GLN A 72 -3.56 -23.30 -0.09
C GLN A 72 -2.55 -23.85 -1.09
N ALA A 73 -2.16 -25.10 -0.89
CA ALA A 73 -1.20 -25.80 -1.76
C ALA A 73 0.09 -25.00 -1.99
N VAL A 74 0.62 -24.37 -0.94
CA VAL A 74 1.87 -23.62 -1.00
C VAL A 74 3.02 -24.59 -1.28
N GLN A 75 3.71 -24.38 -2.39
CA GLN A 75 4.85 -25.16 -2.83
C GLN A 75 6.01 -24.22 -3.11
N VAL A 76 7.13 -24.47 -2.46
CA VAL A 76 8.40 -23.76 -2.67
C VAL A 76 9.43 -24.78 -3.14
N ASP A 77 10.02 -24.52 -4.30
CA ASP A 77 11.08 -25.34 -4.89
C ASP A 77 12.20 -24.43 -5.42
N GLY A 78 13.27 -24.29 -4.63
CA GLY A 78 14.38 -23.39 -4.93
C GLY A 78 13.94 -21.93 -5.10
N ASP A 79 14.05 -21.43 -6.33
CA ASP A 79 13.67 -20.09 -6.75
C ASP A 79 12.24 -20.00 -7.29
N ARG A 80 11.41 -21.03 -7.12
CA ARG A 80 9.99 -21.03 -7.53
C ARG A 80 9.05 -21.15 -6.36
N VAL A 81 7.92 -20.45 -6.46
CA VAL A 81 6.79 -20.56 -5.54
C VAL A 81 5.49 -20.76 -6.33
N SER A 82 4.59 -21.59 -5.81
CA SER A 82 3.20 -21.58 -6.23
C SER A 82 2.26 -21.74 -5.04
N PHE A 83 1.10 -21.12 -5.11
CA PHE A 83 0.05 -21.21 -4.09
C PHE A 83 -1.29 -20.83 -4.72
N GLY A 84 -2.38 -21.24 -4.11
CA GLY A 84 -3.73 -20.77 -4.44
C GLY A 84 -4.38 -20.09 -3.25
N MET A 85 -5.61 -19.61 -3.43
CA MET A 85 -6.45 -19.10 -2.33
C MET A 85 -7.67 -19.99 -2.14
N ALA A 86 -7.89 -20.44 -0.90
CA ALA A 86 -9.04 -21.28 -0.58
C ALA A 86 -10.34 -20.45 -0.56
N GLY A 87 -11.44 -21.02 -1.05
CA GLY A 87 -12.77 -20.40 -0.96
C GLY A 87 -13.01 -19.21 -1.89
N VAL A 88 -12.04 -18.85 -2.75
CA VAL A 88 -12.18 -17.78 -3.73
C VAL A 88 -12.65 -18.36 -5.07
N PRO A 89 -13.72 -17.81 -5.71
CA PRO A 89 -14.22 -18.30 -6.99
C PRO A 89 -13.16 -18.29 -8.10
N GLY A 90 -13.29 -19.21 -9.07
CA GLY A 90 -12.40 -19.22 -10.25
C GLY A 90 -11.04 -19.90 -10.04
N GLU A 91 -10.86 -20.61 -8.93
CA GLU A 91 -9.64 -21.39 -8.61
C GLU A 91 -8.34 -20.57 -8.77
N PRO A 92 -8.18 -19.46 -8.02
CA PRO A 92 -7.02 -18.60 -8.14
C PRO A 92 -5.73 -19.36 -7.83
N ARG A 93 -4.75 -19.23 -8.72
CA ARG A 93 -3.42 -19.82 -8.58
C ARG A 93 -2.33 -18.81 -8.97
N PHE A 94 -1.34 -18.68 -8.10
CA PHE A 94 -0.13 -17.92 -8.33
C PHE A 94 1.02 -18.88 -8.63
N SER A 95 1.86 -18.54 -9.60
CA SER A 95 3.12 -19.24 -9.90
C SER A 95 4.17 -18.20 -10.22
N GLY A 96 5.20 -18.10 -9.38
CA GLY A 96 6.23 -17.07 -9.47
C GLY A 96 7.64 -17.63 -9.38
N GLN A 97 8.58 -16.84 -9.88
CA GLN A 97 10.02 -17.11 -9.80
C GLN A 97 10.72 -15.93 -9.12
N LEU A 98 11.57 -16.24 -8.15
CA LEU A 98 12.43 -15.31 -7.45
C LEU A 98 13.62 -14.93 -8.32
N HIS A 99 13.92 -13.65 -8.38
CA HIS A 99 15.12 -13.10 -9.01
C HIS A 99 15.61 -11.89 -8.22
N GLN A 100 16.79 -11.40 -8.58
CA GLN A 100 17.28 -10.13 -8.10
C GLN A 100 16.71 -9.00 -8.97
N GLY A 101 16.15 -7.98 -8.36
CA GLY A 101 15.70 -6.76 -9.02
C GLY A 101 16.87 -5.85 -9.40
N ASP A 102 16.59 -4.83 -10.22
CA ASP A 102 17.57 -3.82 -10.65
C ASP A 102 18.14 -3.01 -9.48
N ASP A 103 17.39 -2.93 -8.38
CA ASP A 103 17.76 -2.31 -7.11
C ASP A 103 18.59 -3.23 -6.19
N GLY A 104 18.91 -4.44 -6.67
CA GLY A 104 19.64 -5.47 -5.92
C GLY A 104 18.78 -6.22 -4.90
N LYS A 105 17.48 -5.92 -4.78
CA LYS A 105 16.58 -6.54 -3.80
C LYS A 105 15.86 -7.76 -4.38
N PRO A 106 15.40 -8.71 -3.54
CA PRO A 106 14.65 -9.87 -4.02
C PRO A 106 13.30 -9.45 -4.62
N GLN A 107 13.00 -9.92 -5.82
CA GLN A 107 11.74 -9.71 -6.53
C GLN A 107 11.18 -11.02 -7.05
N VAL A 108 9.86 -11.14 -7.08
CA VAL A 108 9.17 -12.30 -7.64
C VAL A 108 8.33 -11.80 -8.80
N THR A 109 8.50 -12.42 -9.96
CA THR A 109 7.63 -12.21 -11.12
C THR A 109 6.92 -13.51 -11.46
N GLY A 110 5.67 -13.42 -11.92
CA GLY A 110 4.91 -14.63 -12.16
C GLY A 110 3.58 -14.42 -12.85
N THR A 111 2.82 -15.51 -12.91
CA THR A 111 1.47 -15.57 -13.46
C THR A 111 0.46 -15.84 -12.35
N PHE A 112 -0.57 -15.01 -12.31
CA PHE A 112 -1.80 -15.23 -11.58
C PHE A 112 -2.87 -15.74 -12.55
N ALA A 113 -3.40 -16.94 -12.30
CA ALA A 113 -4.43 -17.56 -13.10
C ALA A 113 -5.76 -17.63 -12.31
N GLN A 114 -6.87 -17.19 -12.92
CA GLN A 114 -8.20 -17.29 -12.34
C GLN A 114 -9.28 -17.32 -13.41
N SER A 115 -10.24 -18.24 -13.30
CA SER A 115 -11.35 -18.40 -14.25
C SER A 115 -10.92 -18.52 -15.72
N GLY A 116 -9.76 -19.15 -15.96
CA GLY A 116 -9.17 -19.29 -17.29
C GLY A 116 -8.44 -18.06 -17.84
N HIS A 117 -8.40 -16.95 -17.11
CA HIS A 117 -7.59 -15.78 -17.43
C HIS A 117 -6.24 -15.85 -16.72
N ASN A 118 -5.22 -15.27 -17.36
CA ASN A 118 -3.87 -15.15 -16.81
C ASN A 118 -3.46 -13.68 -16.78
N PHE A 119 -2.94 -13.26 -15.64
CA PHE A 119 -2.44 -11.91 -15.38
C PHE A 119 -1.01 -12.00 -14.87
N ALA A 120 -0.19 -11.01 -15.18
CA ALA A 120 1.14 -10.92 -14.55
C ALA A 120 0.98 -10.47 -13.09
N PHE A 121 1.87 -10.91 -12.22
CA PHE A 121 2.02 -10.31 -10.90
C PHE A 121 3.49 -10.08 -10.60
N LYS A 122 3.74 -9.14 -9.70
CA LYS A 122 5.07 -8.84 -9.16
C LYS A 122 4.99 -8.73 -7.65
N LEU A 123 6.00 -9.24 -6.95
CA LEU A 123 6.18 -9.07 -5.51
C LEU A 123 7.61 -8.57 -5.20
N GLY A 124 7.75 -7.78 -4.15
CA GLY A 124 9.01 -7.33 -3.57
C GLY A 124 9.01 -7.44 -2.04
N ARG A 125 10.18 -7.20 -1.44
CA ARG A 125 10.37 -7.27 0.02
C ARG A 125 10.03 -6.00 0.78
N GLU A 126 10.13 -4.89 0.10
CA GLU A 126 9.63 -3.65 0.63
C GLU A 126 8.14 -3.61 0.35
N PRO A 127 7.34 -3.00 1.23
CA PRO A 127 6.11 -2.40 0.78
C PRO A 127 6.44 -1.73 -0.54
N LEU A 128 5.77 -2.13 -1.62
CA LEU A 128 5.67 -1.22 -2.75
C LEU A 128 5.35 0.12 -2.09
N SER A 129 6.07 1.18 -2.44
CA SER A 129 5.65 2.51 -2.08
C SER A 129 4.30 2.66 -2.76
N LEU A 130 3.27 2.19 -2.06
CA LEU A 130 1.90 2.40 -2.42
C LEU A 130 1.83 3.90 -2.23
N PRO A 131 1.55 4.67 -3.28
CA PRO A 131 1.07 6.01 -3.02
C PRO A 131 -0.18 5.95 -2.11
N TYR A 132 -0.78 4.77 -1.92
CA TYR A 132 -2.13 4.52 -1.43
C TYR A 132 -2.28 3.76 -0.10
N VAL A 133 -1.22 3.41 0.64
CA VAL A 133 -1.40 2.86 2.01
C VAL A 133 -0.66 3.73 3.01
N HIS A 134 -1.36 4.76 3.45
CA HIS A 134 -1.05 5.39 4.72
C HIS A 134 -1.65 4.53 5.83
N THR A 135 -0.86 4.24 6.86
CA THR A 135 -1.45 3.90 8.15
C THR A 135 -2.37 5.05 8.59
N ALA A 136 -3.36 4.76 9.43
CA ALA A 136 -4.23 5.82 9.94
C ALA A 136 -3.43 6.94 10.66
N GLU A 137 -2.30 6.58 11.26
CA GLU A 137 -1.36 7.52 11.90
C GLU A 137 -0.65 8.42 10.89
N GLU A 138 -0.11 7.86 9.80
CA GLU A 138 0.54 8.66 8.75
C GLU A 138 -0.47 9.58 8.04
N ALA A 139 -1.68 9.07 7.78
CA ALA A 139 -2.74 9.87 7.18
C ALA A 139 -3.13 11.04 8.11
N ALA A 140 -3.28 10.78 9.41
CA ALA A 140 -3.53 11.81 10.40
C ALA A 140 -2.42 12.86 10.40
N ALA A 141 -1.15 12.45 10.40
CA ALA A 141 -0.01 13.36 10.46
C ALA A 141 0.05 14.32 9.26
N VAL A 142 -0.29 13.85 8.05
CA VAL A 142 -0.37 14.72 6.86
C VAL A 142 -1.47 15.77 7.03
N ILE A 143 -2.64 15.37 7.52
CA ILE A 143 -3.77 16.30 7.67
C ILE A 143 -3.56 17.26 8.84
N ASP A 144 -2.97 16.80 9.95
CA ASP A 144 -2.62 17.64 11.09
C ASP A 144 -1.61 18.73 10.68
N GLY A 145 -0.58 18.38 9.90
CA GLY A 145 0.37 19.35 9.37
C GLY A 145 -0.28 20.38 8.45
N HIS A 146 -1.19 19.95 7.56
CA HIS A 146 -1.93 20.90 6.72
C HIS A 146 -2.81 21.83 7.57
N LEU A 147 -3.46 21.32 8.61
CA LEU A 147 -4.38 22.09 9.45
C LEU A 147 -3.62 23.12 10.28
N GLU A 148 -2.48 22.74 10.84
CA GLU A 148 -1.59 23.65 11.57
C GLU A 148 -1.11 24.79 10.66
N ALA A 149 -0.64 24.46 9.45
CA ALA A 149 -0.22 25.45 8.47
C ALA A 149 -1.38 26.36 8.02
N TYR A 150 -2.59 25.81 7.84
CA TYR A 150 -3.79 26.57 7.51
C TYR A 150 -4.13 27.59 8.61
N ASN A 151 -4.17 27.14 9.86
CA ASN A 151 -4.49 27.99 11.01
C ASN A 151 -3.39 29.03 11.33
N ALA A 152 -2.13 28.72 10.96
CA ALA A 152 -1.01 29.65 11.03
C ALA A 152 -0.95 30.64 9.86
N HIS A 153 -1.82 30.49 8.85
CA HIS A 153 -1.83 31.26 7.60
C HIS A 153 -0.50 31.20 6.83
N ASP A 154 0.26 30.11 7.00
CA ASP A 154 1.51 29.89 6.28
C ASP A 154 1.22 29.20 4.95
N LEU A 155 1.16 29.99 3.88
CA LEU A 155 0.81 29.49 2.55
C LEU A 155 1.82 28.46 2.03
N ASP A 156 3.12 28.65 2.30
CA ASP A 156 4.16 27.79 1.76
C ASP A 156 4.18 26.45 2.51
N ALA A 157 4.07 26.49 3.84
CA ALA A 157 3.90 25.28 4.63
C ALA A 157 2.61 24.55 4.23
N PHE A 158 1.49 25.27 4.08
CA PHE A 158 0.20 24.68 3.70
C PHE A 158 0.29 23.97 2.35
N VAL A 159 0.76 24.66 1.31
CA VAL A 159 0.92 24.11 -0.05
C VAL A 159 1.86 22.91 -0.06
N SER A 160 2.86 22.87 0.83
CA SER A 160 3.81 21.75 0.89
C SER A 160 3.17 20.41 1.22
N HIS A 161 1.98 20.37 1.84
CA HIS A 161 1.26 19.13 2.15
C HIS A 161 0.46 18.55 0.97
N PHE A 162 0.40 19.25 -0.17
CA PHE A 162 -0.38 18.84 -1.34
C PHE A 162 0.47 18.22 -2.44
N HIS A 163 -0.13 17.30 -3.18
CA HIS A 163 0.49 16.69 -4.36
C HIS A 163 0.55 17.72 -5.49
N PRO A 164 1.59 17.75 -6.34
CA PRO A 164 1.70 18.71 -7.46
C PRO A 164 0.47 18.73 -8.38
N GLU A 165 -0.19 17.59 -8.52
CA GLU A 165 -1.37 17.42 -9.38
C GLU A 165 -2.72 17.49 -8.65
N ILE A 166 -2.76 17.93 -7.38
CA ILE A 166 -3.97 18.04 -6.53
C ILE A 166 -5.24 18.41 -7.31
N GLU A 167 -6.33 17.68 -7.08
CA GLU A 167 -7.65 18.02 -7.58
C GLU A 167 -8.63 18.35 -6.45
N ALA A 168 -9.51 19.32 -6.66
CA ALA A 168 -10.58 19.63 -5.72
C ALA A 168 -11.96 19.53 -6.37
N PHE A 169 -12.93 18.97 -5.65
CA PHE A 169 -14.30 18.76 -6.13
C PHE A 169 -15.32 19.23 -5.08
N ASN A 170 -16.50 19.66 -5.54
CA ASN A 170 -17.70 19.60 -4.70
C ASN A 170 -18.39 18.26 -4.99
N PHE A 171 -18.86 17.59 -3.94
CA PHE A 171 -19.64 16.36 -4.08
C PHE A 171 -20.88 16.58 -4.99
N PRO A 172 -21.25 15.62 -5.85
CA PRO A 172 -20.57 14.33 -6.04
C PRO A 172 -19.28 14.39 -6.86
N ASP A 173 -19.18 15.24 -7.88
CA ASP A 173 -18.10 15.15 -8.89
C ASP A 173 -17.81 16.48 -9.61
N LYS A 174 -18.26 17.61 -9.05
CA LYS A 174 -18.07 18.91 -9.69
C LYS A 174 -16.68 19.47 -9.39
N LYS A 175 -15.77 19.35 -10.36
CA LYS A 175 -14.41 19.90 -10.29
C LYS A 175 -14.44 21.41 -9.97
N VAL A 176 -13.61 21.80 -9.00
CA VAL A 176 -13.38 23.17 -8.53
C VAL A 176 -12.09 23.70 -9.14
N PHE A 177 -11.00 22.96 -8.98
CA PHE A 177 -9.70 23.27 -9.55
C PHE A 177 -8.84 22.00 -9.65
N GLU A 178 -7.71 22.14 -10.35
CA GLU A 178 -6.64 21.15 -10.41
C GLU A 178 -5.27 21.84 -10.44
N GLY A 179 -4.25 21.15 -9.93
CA GLY A 179 -2.86 21.60 -9.91
C GLY A 179 -2.50 22.51 -8.75
N ILE A 180 -1.24 22.42 -8.33
CA ILE A 180 -0.69 23.13 -7.17
C ILE A 180 -0.73 24.66 -7.32
N ASP A 181 -0.59 25.17 -8.53
CA ASP A 181 -0.62 26.62 -8.81
C ASP A 181 -2.01 27.21 -8.57
N ALA A 182 -3.07 26.48 -8.95
CA ALA A 182 -4.45 26.89 -8.71
C ALA A 182 -4.78 26.85 -7.22
N LEU A 183 -4.32 25.81 -6.51
CA LEU A 183 -4.44 25.71 -5.05
C LEU A 183 -3.78 26.90 -4.37
N ARG A 184 -2.50 27.17 -4.69
CA ARG A 184 -1.74 28.27 -4.08
C ARG A 184 -2.41 29.63 -4.31
N SER A 185 -2.86 29.88 -5.53
CA SER A 185 -3.54 31.13 -5.88
C SER A 185 -4.87 31.30 -5.13
N GLY A 186 -5.67 30.24 -5.02
CA GLY A 186 -6.94 30.27 -4.29
C GLY A 186 -6.76 30.51 -2.79
N PHE A 187 -5.84 29.77 -2.15
CA PHE A 187 -5.62 29.90 -0.70
C PHE A 187 -4.87 31.18 -0.31
N ALA A 188 -4.02 31.74 -1.19
CA ALA A 188 -3.45 33.08 -0.98
C ALA A 188 -4.54 34.16 -0.83
N GLN A 189 -5.66 34.02 -1.54
CA GLN A 189 -6.82 34.89 -1.37
C GLN A 189 -7.58 34.58 -0.08
N THR A 190 -7.85 33.31 0.20
CA THR A 190 -8.55 32.88 1.42
C THR A 190 -7.84 33.36 2.69
N PHE A 191 -6.51 33.30 2.75
CA PHE A 191 -5.76 33.71 3.96
C PHE A 191 -5.88 35.21 4.27
N GLN A 192 -6.33 36.05 3.32
CA GLN A 192 -6.61 37.47 3.59
C GLN A 192 -7.77 37.66 4.58
N SER A 193 -8.72 36.71 4.65
CA SER A 193 -9.82 36.73 5.62
C SER A 193 -9.44 36.14 6.99
N LYS A 194 -8.16 35.78 7.19
CA LYS A 194 -7.62 35.16 8.41
C LYS A 194 -8.50 34.02 8.94
N PRO A 195 -8.74 32.98 8.13
CA PRO A 195 -9.64 31.92 8.51
C PRO A 195 -9.11 31.13 9.71
N GLN A 196 -9.97 30.48 10.46
CA GLN A 196 -9.60 29.46 11.44
C GLN A 196 -10.47 28.24 11.22
N GLU A 197 -9.86 27.07 11.25
CA GLU A 197 -10.54 25.79 11.07
C GLU A 197 -10.39 24.93 12.32
N ILE A 198 -11.52 24.38 12.78
CA ILE A 198 -11.60 23.44 13.91
C ILE A 198 -12.19 22.14 13.39
N VAL A 199 -11.47 21.04 13.59
CA VAL A 199 -11.98 19.68 13.30
C VAL A 199 -12.91 19.26 14.44
N LEU A 200 -14.19 19.06 14.11
CA LEU A 200 -15.22 18.61 15.03
C LEU A 200 -15.24 17.08 15.17
N ASN A 201 -14.96 16.39 14.08
CA ASN A 201 -14.90 14.94 14.03
C ASN A 201 -14.00 14.50 12.87
N ARG A 202 -13.21 13.45 13.07
CA ARG A 202 -12.35 12.83 12.06
C ARG A 202 -12.63 11.35 11.95
N ILE A 203 -12.73 10.85 10.73
CA ILE A 203 -12.72 9.42 10.40
C ILE A 203 -11.52 9.19 9.47
N ILE A 204 -10.77 8.11 9.71
CA ILE A 204 -9.65 7.71 8.86
C ILE A 204 -9.89 6.28 8.39
N ASP A 205 -9.80 6.08 7.08
CA ASP A 205 -9.94 4.78 6.43
C ASP A 205 -8.88 4.65 5.32
N GLY A 206 -7.79 3.95 5.63
CA GLY A 206 -6.62 3.86 4.75
C GLY A 206 -6.06 5.23 4.39
N ASN A 207 -6.00 5.54 3.09
CA ASN A 207 -5.53 6.82 2.57
C ASN A 207 -6.63 7.89 2.50
N HIS A 208 -7.81 7.65 3.06
CA HIS A 208 -8.89 8.63 3.14
C HIS A 208 -9.01 9.20 4.56
N VAL A 209 -9.12 10.53 4.64
CA VAL A 209 -9.44 11.24 5.87
C VAL A 209 -10.70 12.05 5.65
N ILE A 210 -11.67 11.92 6.54
CA ILE A 210 -12.95 12.63 6.47
C ILE A 210 -13.06 13.50 7.71
N ASP A 211 -12.98 14.81 7.51
CA ASP A 211 -13.12 15.79 8.58
C ASP A 211 -14.46 16.52 8.47
N GLN A 212 -15.21 16.52 9.56
CA GLN A 212 -16.23 17.53 9.78
C GLN A 212 -15.57 18.73 10.43
N VAL A 213 -15.64 19.88 9.78
CA VAL A 213 -14.94 21.09 10.20
C VAL A 213 -15.91 22.23 10.42
N GLU A 214 -15.52 23.12 11.32
CA GLU A 214 -16.09 24.45 11.47
C GLU A 214 -15.00 25.47 11.09
N VAL A 215 -15.29 26.30 10.09
CA VAL A 215 -14.37 27.33 9.59
C VAL A 215 -14.95 28.69 9.95
N SER A 216 -14.20 29.51 10.68
CA SER A 216 -14.49 30.92 10.88
C SER A 216 -13.60 31.80 9.99
N PHE A 217 -14.11 32.95 9.56
CA PHE A 217 -13.38 33.91 8.74
C PHE A 217 -13.96 35.31 8.87
N THR A 218 -13.14 36.34 8.62
CA THR A 218 -13.57 37.74 8.74
C THR A 218 -13.83 38.35 7.37
N ILE A 219 -15.03 38.91 7.16
CA ILE A 219 -15.39 39.69 5.97
C ILE A 219 -15.86 41.07 6.43
N GLN A 220 -15.23 42.14 5.93
CA GLN A 220 -15.59 43.54 6.25
C GLN A 220 -15.68 43.83 7.76
N GLY A 221 -14.88 43.13 8.58
CA GLY A 221 -14.87 43.27 10.03
C GLY A 221 -15.95 42.48 10.77
N SER A 222 -16.80 41.73 10.07
CA SER A 222 -17.73 40.78 10.65
C SER A 222 -17.17 39.37 10.59
N GLU A 223 -17.21 38.67 11.72
CA GLU A 223 -16.88 37.26 11.81
C GLU A 223 -18.04 36.41 11.31
N MET A 224 -17.71 35.44 10.46
CA MET A 224 -18.63 34.49 9.87
C MET A 224 -18.14 33.07 10.19
N THR A 225 -19.06 32.12 10.32
CA THR A 225 -18.73 30.71 10.57
C THR A 225 -19.52 29.81 9.61
N GLN A 226 -18.87 28.77 9.10
CA GLN A 226 -19.47 27.75 8.24
C GLN A 226 -19.03 26.36 8.70
N ARG A 227 -19.92 25.37 8.52
CA ARG A 227 -19.56 23.96 8.66
C ARG A 227 -19.46 23.28 7.30
N ALA A 228 -18.54 22.34 7.18
CA ALA A 228 -18.38 21.50 6.01
C ALA A 228 -17.89 20.10 6.41
N THR A 229 -18.13 19.12 5.55
CA THR A 229 -17.38 17.86 5.57
C THR A 229 -16.39 17.88 4.41
N VAL A 230 -15.12 17.58 4.68
CA VAL A 230 -14.06 17.50 3.69
C VAL A 230 -13.50 16.09 3.67
N ILE A 231 -13.44 15.50 2.48
CA ILE A 231 -12.81 14.21 2.24
C ILE A 231 -11.47 14.45 1.56
N TYR A 232 -10.39 14.01 2.20
CA TYR A 232 -9.05 14.01 1.67
C TYR A 232 -8.71 12.61 1.17
N THR A 233 -8.17 12.50 -0.04
CA THR A 233 -7.50 11.29 -0.52
C THR A 233 -6.02 11.58 -0.63
N LEU A 234 -5.20 10.76 0.01
CA LEU A 234 -3.76 10.90 0.03
C LEU A 234 -3.08 10.03 -1.05
N GLU A 235 -2.00 10.57 -1.62
CA GLU A 235 -1.07 9.95 -2.56
C GLU A 235 0.35 10.40 -2.21
N ASP A 236 1.32 9.49 -2.08
CA ASP A 236 2.74 9.81 -1.81
C ASP A 236 2.97 10.73 -0.59
N HIS A 237 2.24 10.49 0.50
CA HIS A 237 2.25 11.31 1.73
C HIS A 237 1.85 12.77 1.49
N LYS A 238 1.05 13.01 0.45
CA LYS A 238 0.49 14.31 0.09
C LYS A 238 -1.00 14.21 -0.17
N ILE A 239 -1.70 15.32 0.00
CA ILE A 239 -3.12 15.40 -0.36
C ILE A 239 -3.21 15.46 -1.89
N ARG A 240 -3.80 14.43 -2.51
CA ARG A 240 -3.99 14.30 -3.96
C ARG A 240 -5.37 14.74 -4.42
N ARG A 241 -6.36 14.58 -3.55
CA ARG A 241 -7.73 15.01 -3.82
C ARG A 241 -8.38 15.58 -2.57
N MET A 242 -9.19 16.63 -2.76
CA MET A 242 -10.13 17.14 -1.77
C MET A 242 -11.55 17.11 -2.34
N THR A 243 -12.51 16.66 -1.54
CA THR A 243 -13.94 16.73 -1.88
C THR A 243 -14.70 17.43 -0.77
N TYR A 244 -15.37 18.54 -1.11
CA TYR A 244 -16.20 19.29 -0.19
C TYR A 244 -17.65 18.81 -0.25
N MET A 245 -18.25 18.56 0.91
CA MET A 245 -19.68 18.38 1.11
C MET A 245 -20.19 19.53 1.99
N ARG A 246 -21.04 20.37 1.42
CA ARG A 246 -21.53 21.61 2.01
C ARG A 246 -22.88 22.01 1.43
#